data_AF-A0A7G1KFK4-F1
#
_entry.id   AF-A0A7G1KFK4-F1
#
_cell.length_a   1.000
_cell.length_b   1.000
_cell.length_c   1.000
_cell.angle_alpha   90.00
_cell.angle_beta   90.00
_cell.angle_gamma   90.00
#
_symmetry.space_group_name_H-M   'P 1'
#
loop_
_entity.id
_entity.type
_entity.pdbx_description
1 polymer ?
#
loop_
_entity_poly.entity_id
_entity_poly.type
_entity_poly.pdbx_seq_one_letter_code
_entity_poly.pdbx_strand_id
1 'polypeptide(L)'
;MNPDHKGGAGGRADLESEAFRRVVAGLREDGAGYREIAARLSITAREVEAVLGEVAALRAAGCRVRDIAERVGSTRSVVQRLAAPEGGTRRRVATAAPRTTQAMTLLADSYGLQVDLLAIFLGTDRKRVYPLIRALQRDHLVMPLVQVQPGDKWVVPTGAGAASYLGWNPYTVWRPREKDAGHYRAVAQARLIVGATDREAWVSERQLRHEAAARVRRNRGHRGRSGDPLGGAHIHDGRFLGVVNGIYGWWALEVELTAKSARNMDIALQGAIRSARAAEPAPMVGLLYLCRGSDVRRGVDAARLRLPTELRNIDGFVFEIGDFDRHWTEFLDHYTTRREAEKRERMRNNPLRRLPAPTPSLDHHSAGGRTR
;
A
#
# COMPACT_ATOMS: atom_id res chain seq x y z
N MET A 1 -28.90 1.29 57.28
CA MET A 1 -29.03 2.19 56.11
C MET A 1 -27.63 2.69 55.78
N ASN A 2 -27.02 2.51 54.62
CA ASN A 2 -27.35 1.85 53.35
C ASN A 2 -25.96 1.48 52.74
N PRO A 3 -25.81 0.35 52.03
CA PRO A 3 -24.51 -0.13 51.56
C PRO A 3 -24.20 0.36 50.12
N ASP A 4 -22.98 0.03 49.67
CA ASP A 4 -22.58 -0.22 48.27
C ASP A 4 -22.48 0.93 47.25
N HIS A 5 -21.27 1.11 46.69
CA HIS A 5 -20.92 0.63 45.33
C HIS A 5 -19.50 1.06 44.92
N LYS A 6 -18.54 0.13 45.02
CA LYS A 6 -17.34 0.09 44.18
C LYS A 6 -17.55 -0.99 43.13
N GLY A 7 -18.06 -0.63 41.96
CA GLY A 7 -18.16 -1.53 40.81
C GLY A 7 -18.58 -0.73 39.59
N GLY A 8 -17.83 -0.79 38.47
CA GLY A 8 -18.34 -0.12 37.27
C GLY A 8 -17.47 -0.08 36.01
N ALA A 9 -16.14 -0.28 36.09
CA ALA A 9 -15.30 -0.22 34.87
C ALA A 9 -14.94 -1.62 34.32
N GLY A 10 -14.53 -2.56 35.18
CA GLY A 10 -14.21 -3.94 34.75
C GLY A 10 -15.44 -4.75 34.36
N GLY A 11 -16.48 -4.72 35.19
CA GLY A 11 -17.71 -5.50 34.95
C GLY A 11 -18.44 -5.14 33.66
N ARG A 12 -18.39 -3.89 33.20
CA ARG A 12 -19.07 -3.47 31.96
C ARG A 12 -18.33 -3.96 30.70
N ALA A 13 -17.00 -3.88 30.69
CA ALA A 13 -16.19 -4.42 29.60
C ALA A 13 -16.23 -5.96 29.55
N ASP A 14 -16.28 -6.62 30.71
CA ASP A 14 -16.43 -8.07 30.82
C ASP A 14 -17.82 -8.53 30.37
N LEU A 15 -18.89 -7.79 30.73
CA LEU A 15 -20.26 -8.05 30.27
C LEU A 15 -20.42 -7.78 28.76
N GLU A 16 -19.80 -6.74 28.22
CA GLU A 16 -19.78 -6.46 26.77
C GLU A 16 -19.01 -7.55 26.01
N SER A 17 -17.92 -8.08 26.58
CA SER A 17 -17.15 -9.20 26.03
C SER A 17 -17.91 -10.53 26.09
N GLU A 18 -18.65 -10.79 27.17
CA GLU A 18 -19.47 -11.99 27.30
C GLU A 18 -20.70 -11.96 26.38
N ALA A 19 -21.37 -10.80 26.28
CA ALA A 19 -22.45 -10.58 25.32
C ALA A 19 -21.97 -10.79 23.88
N PHE A 20 -20.79 -10.25 23.54
CA PHE A 20 -20.16 -10.45 22.23
C PHE A 20 -19.91 -11.94 21.93
N ARG A 21 -19.34 -12.70 22.88
CA ARG A 21 -19.13 -14.14 22.72
C ARG A 21 -20.42 -14.90 22.50
N ARG A 22 -21.48 -14.57 23.26
CA ARG A 22 -22.81 -15.20 23.12
C ARG A 22 -23.41 -14.94 21.74
N VAL A 23 -23.27 -13.72 21.20
CA VAL A 23 -23.76 -13.38 19.86
C VAL A 23 -23.01 -14.17 18.78
N VAL A 24 -21.69 -14.26 18.86
CA VAL A 24 -20.88 -15.05 17.90
C VAL A 24 -21.23 -16.54 17.96
N ALA A 25 -21.37 -17.10 19.18
CA ALA A 25 -21.76 -18.50 19.38
C ALA A 25 -23.17 -18.78 18.86
N GLY A 26 -24.15 -17.93 19.19
CA GLY A 26 -25.53 -18.08 18.72
C GLY A 26 -25.65 -18.05 17.19
N LEU A 27 -24.95 -17.12 16.52
CA LEU A 27 -24.92 -17.11 15.06
C LEU A 27 -24.30 -18.39 14.47
N ARG A 28 -23.32 -18.98 15.15
CA ARG A 28 -22.71 -20.23 14.73
C ARG A 28 -23.66 -21.41 14.91
N GLU A 29 -24.39 -21.47 16.01
CA GLU A 29 -25.43 -22.46 16.29
C GLU A 29 -26.58 -22.39 15.27
N ASP A 30 -26.92 -21.19 14.81
CA ASP A 30 -27.89 -20.94 13.73
C ASP A 30 -27.37 -21.35 12.33
N GLY A 31 -26.16 -21.92 12.23
CA GLY A 31 -25.59 -22.46 11.00
C GLY A 31 -24.74 -21.47 10.19
N ALA A 32 -24.53 -20.24 10.67
CA ALA A 32 -23.72 -19.27 9.94
C ALA A 32 -22.25 -19.72 9.85
N GLY A 33 -21.62 -19.47 8.70
CA GLY A 33 -20.19 -19.70 8.49
C GLY A 33 -19.33 -18.54 9.01
N TYR A 34 -18.02 -18.76 9.22
CA TYR A 34 -17.08 -17.74 9.71
C TYR A 34 -17.12 -16.45 8.88
N ARG A 35 -17.25 -16.56 7.56
CA ARG A 35 -17.34 -15.40 6.67
C ARG A 35 -18.63 -14.62 6.85
N GLU A 36 -19.73 -15.31 7.13
CA GLU A 36 -21.05 -14.72 7.33
C GLU A 36 -21.13 -14.04 8.70
N ILE A 37 -20.63 -14.68 9.75
CA ILE A 37 -20.53 -14.10 11.09
C ILE A 37 -19.65 -12.84 11.06
N ALA A 38 -18.46 -12.94 10.46
CA ALA A 38 -17.54 -11.81 10.29
C ALA A 38 -18.20 -10.63 9.55
N ALA A 39 -18.93 -10.90 8.47
CA ALA A 39 -19.63 -9.87 7.71
C ALA A 39 -20.80 -9.24 8.48
N ARG A 40 -21.61 -10.05 9.18
CA ARG A 40 -22.80 -9.59 9.92
C ARG A 40 -22.45 -8.73 11.13
N LEU A 41 -21.35 -9.07 11.80
CA LEU A 41 -20.90 -8.36 13.01
C LEU A 41 -19.81 -7.32 12.74
N SER A 42 -19.37 -7.16 11.49
CA SER A 42 -18.25 -6.29 11.11
C SER A 42 -16.95 -6.58 11.88
N ILE A 43 -16.65 -7.87 12.09
CA ILE A 43 -15.43 -8.35 12.78
C ILE A 43 -14.58 -9.22 11.85
N THR A 44 -13.35 -9.53 12.26
CA THR A 44 -12.45 -10.39 11.51
C THR A 44 -12.70 -11.88 11.76
N ALA A 45 -12.33 -12.73 10.80
CA ALA A 45 -12.38 -14.18 10.98
C ALA A 45 -11.46 -14.69 12.11
N ARG A 46 -10.47 -13.89 12.54
CA ARG A 46 -9.62 -14.20 13.70
C ARG A 46 -10.33 -13.90 15.02
N GLU A 47 -11.13 -12.84 15.08
CA GLU A 47 -11.98 -12.57 16.25
C GLU A 47 -13.09 -13.61 16.37
N VAL A 48 -13.65 -14.07 15.25
CA VAL A 48 -14.55 -15.24 15.23
C VAL A 48 -13.83 -16.49 15.75
N GLU A 49 -12.62 -16.77 15.26
CA GLU A 49 -11.82 -17.92 15.74
C GLU A 49 -11.43 -17.81 17.21
N ALA A 50 -11.16 -16.62 17.72
CA ALA A 50 -10.82 -16.40 19.13
C ALA A 50 -12.00 -16.73 20.06
N VAL A 51 -13.24 -16.68 19.55
CA VAL A 51 -14.44 -17.08 20.28
C VAL A 51 -14.78 -18.55 20.07
N LEU A 52 -14.75 -19.04 18.83
CA LEU A 52 -15.24 -20.39 18.48
C LEU A 52 -14.16 -21.48 18.57
N GLY A 53 -12.89 -21.16 18.30
CA GLY A 53 -11.77 -22.11 18.34
C GLY A 53 -11.86 -23.31 17.38
N GLU A 54 -12.82 -23.34 16.45
CA GLU A 54 -13.10 -24.52 15.63
C GLU A 54 -11.95 -24.84 14.68
N VAL A 55 -11.28 -23.83 14.11
CA VAL A 55 -10.15 -24.08 13.20
C VAL A 55 -8.98 -24.71 13.97
N ALA A 56 -8.66 -24.18 15.16
CA ALA A 56 -7.63 -24.75 16.02
C ALA A 56 -7.97 -26.19 16.44
N ALA A 57 -9.22 -26.44 16.86
CA ALA A 57 -9.67 -27.77 17.27
C ALA A 57 -9.63 -28.80 16.12
N LEU A 58 -10.16 -28.44 14.95
CA LEU A 58 -10.15 -29.31 13.77
C LEU A 58 -8.73 -29.57 13.27
N ARG A 59 -7.81 -28.61 13.43
CA ARG A 59 -6.40 -28.80 13.11
C ARG A 59 -5.69 -29.71 14.08
N ALA A 60 -5.93 -29.57 15.37
CA ALA A 60 -5.41 -30.47 16.39
C ALA A 60 -5.91 -31.91 16.16
N ALA A 61 -7.13 -32.07 15.64
CA ALA A 61 -7.70 -33.35 15.22
C ALA A 61 -7.16 -33.89 13.87
N GLY A 62 -6.20 -33.21 13.23
CA GLY A 62 -5.56 -33.67 12.00
C GLY A 62 -6.36 -33.43 10.72
N CYS A 63 -7.45 -32.64 10.75
CA CYS A 63 -8.23 -32.36 9.55
C CYS A 63 -7.42 -31.55 8.51
N ARG A 64 -7.66 -31.85 7.21
CA ARG A 64 -6.99 -31.13 6.12
C ARG A 64 -7.56 -29.72 5.98
N VAL A 65 -6.75 -28.78 5.51
CA VAL A 65 -7.13 -27.34 5.36
C VAL A 65 -8.43 -27.16 4.58
N ARG A 66 -8.59 -27.97 3.53
CA ARG A 66 -9.75 -27.94 2.64
C ARG A 66 -11.03 -28.28 3.39
N ASP A 67 -11.01 -29.39 4.12
CA ASP A 67 -12.17 -29.94 4.81
C ASP A 67 -12.60 -29.00 5.95
N ILE A 68 -11.63 -28.38 6.60
CA ILE A 68 -11.89 -27.34 7.61
C ILE A 68 -12.53 -26.11 6.96
N ALA A 69 -12.01 -25.63 5.82
CA ALA A 69 -12.57 -24.46 5.14
C ALA A 69 -14.02 -24.65 4.69
N GLU A 70 -14.34 -25.84 4.18
CA GLU A 70 -15.71 -26.24 3.84
C GLU A 70 -16.59 -26.28 5.11
N ARG A 71 -16.09 -26.86 6.21
CA ARG A 71 -16.84 -27.02 7.47
C ARG A 71 -17.09 -25.73 8.26
N VAL A 72 -16.13 -24.80 8.25
CA VAL A 72 -16.27 -23.50 8.95
C VAL A 72 -16.88 -22.41 8.06
N GLY A 73 -17.24 -22.73 6.81
CA GLY A 73 -17.81 -21.74 5.87
C GLY A 73 -16.84 -20.60 5.53
N SER A 74 -15.55 -20.94 5.33
CA SER A 74 -14.47 -19.98 5.05
C SER A 74 -13.62 -20.41 3.85
N THR A 75 -12.63 -19.58 3.48
CA THR A 75 -11.70 -19.93 2.41
C THR A 75 -10.47 -20.67 2.96
N ARG A 76 -9.85 -21.52 2.14
CA ARG A 76 -8.64 -22.28 2.52
C ARG A 76 -7.51 -21.39 3.03
N SER A 77 -7.33 -20.20 2.43
CA SER A 77 -6.30 -19.24 2.84
C SER A 77 -6.57 -18.63 4.21
N VAL A 78 -7.85 -18.35 4.54
CA VAL A 78 -8.23 -17.87 5.88
C VAL A 78 -7.95 -18.96 6.92
N VAL A 79 -8.39 -20.20 6.67
CA VAL A 79 -8.15 -21.33 7.57
C VAL A 79 -6.65 -21.59 7.78
N GLN A 80 -5.84 -21.50 6.72
CA GLN A 80 -4.40 -21.69 6.83
C GLN A 80 -3.73 -20.62 7.72
N ARG A 81 -4.25 -19.39 7.73
CA ARG A 81 -3.75 -18.31 8.60
C ARG A 81 -4.22 -18.43 10.05
N LEU A 82 -5.41 -18.98 10.28
CA LEU A 82 -5.95 -19.23 11.62
C LEU A 82 -5.25 -20.44 12.28
N ALA A 83 -4.88 -21.44 11.49
CA ALA A 83 -4.19 -22.65 11.93
C ALA A 83 -2.71 -22.48 12.30
N ALA A 84 -2.11 -21.31 12.04
CA ALA A 84 -0.69 -21.09 12.31
C ALA A 84 -0.48 -20.86 13.82
N PRO A 85 0.48 -21.55 14.47
CA PRO A 85 0.66 -21.48 15.92
C PRO A 85 0.96 -20.04 16.38
N GLU A 86 0.18 -19.56 17.34
CA GLU A 86 0.42 -18.30 18.03
C GLU A 86 1.69 -18.39 18.88
N GLY A 87 2.84 -18.08 18.29
CA GLY A 87 4.10 -17.99 19.05
C GLY A 87 5.37 -18.24 18.26
N GLY A 88 5.34 -19.07 17.21
CA GLY A 88 6.53 -19.36 16.39
C GLY A 88 6.95 -18.19 15.50
N THR A 89 6.01 -17.31 15.16
CA THR A 89 6.21 -16.15 14.29
C THR A 89 6.56 -14.87 15.07
N ARG A 90 6.19 -14.71 16.34
CA ARG A 90 6.32 -13.42 17.05
C ARG A 90 7.76 -12.90 17.18
N ARG A 91 8.78 -13.76 17.33
CA ARG A 91 10.17 -13.31 17.54
C ARG A 91 10.98 -13.00 16.27
N ARG A 92 10.53 -13.46 15.08
CA ARG A 92 11.10 -13.07 13.77
C ARG A 92 10.21 -12.13 12.95
N VAL A 93 8.93 -12.02 13.30
CA VAL A 93 7.95 -11.16 12.62
C VAL A 93 7.86 -9.76 13.22
N ALA A 94 8.31 -9.49 14.44
CA ALA A 94 8.16 -8.15 15.03
C ALA A 94 8.88 -7.02 14.26
N THR A 95 10.02 -7.29 13.61
CA THR A 95 10.71 -6.32 12.72
C THR A 95 10.42 -6.55 11.23
N ALA A 96 9.90 -7.73 10.86
CA ALA A 96 9.53 -8.08 9.49
C ALA A 96 8.08 -7.70 9.15
N ALA A 97 7.13 -7.70 10.11
CA ALA A 97 5.72 -7.39 9.87
C ALA A 97 5.51 -5.94 9.41
N PRO A 98 6.10 -4.89 10.02
CA PRO A 98 5.86 -3.53 9.55
C PRO A 98 6.38 -3.32 8.13
N ARG A 99 7.58 -3.82 7.82
CA ARG A 99 8.20 -3.69 6.49
C ARG A 99 7.51 -4.56 5.43
N THR A 100 7.10 -5.78 5.79
CA THR A 100 6.29 -6.66 4.93
C THR A 100 4.93 -6.03 4.66
N THR A 101 4.26 -5.50 5.68
CA THR A 101 2.97 -4.82 5.53
C THR A 101 3.12 -3.58 4.66
N GLN A 102 4.13 -2.74 4.91
CA GLN A 102 4.40 -1.57 4.08
C GLN A 102 4.66 -1.97 2.62
N ALA A 103 5.53 -2.96 2.38
CA ALA A 103 5.82 -3.44 1.04
C ALA A 103 4.57 -3.98 0.35
N MET A 104 3.77 -4.79 1.03
CA MET A 104 2.55 -5.37 0.45
C MET A 104 1.46 -4.34 0.19
N THR A 105 1.28 -3.34 1.06
CA THR A 105 0.38 -2.21 0.82
C THR A 105 0.80 -1.46 -0.44
N LEU A 106 2.09 -1.11 -0.57
CA LEU A 106 2.63 -0.43 -1.75
C LEU A 106 2.43 -1.26 -3.03
N LEU A 107 2.74 -2.55 -2.98
CA LEU A 107 2.58 -3.45 -4.12
C LEU A 107 1.11 -3.63 -4.51
N ALA A 108 0.21 -3.71 -3.54
CA ALA A 108 -1.22 -3.85 -3.78
C ALA A 108 -1.82 -2.58 -4.41
N ASP A 109 -1.42 -1.40 -3.90
CA ASP A 109 -1.86 -0.09 -4.41
C ASP A 109 -1.34 0.16 -5.84
N SER A 110 -0.06 -0.12 -6.09
CA SER A 110 0.61 0.21 -7.35
C SER A 110 0.53 -0.89 -8.41
N TYR A 111 -0.31 -1.91 -8.21
CA TYR A 111 -0.38 -3.14 -9.00
C TYR A 111 0.89 -4.03 -8.99
N GLY A 112 2.05 -3.44 -8.73
CA GLY A 112 3.37 -4.05 -8.59
C GLY A 112 4.44 -2.95 -8.68
N LEU A 113 5.68 -3.25 -8.33
CA LEU A 113 6.78 -2.29 -8.40
C LEU A 113 8.06 -2.96 -8.88
N GLN A 114 8.92 -2.22 -9.60
CA GLN A 114 10.30 -2.68 -9.83
C GLN A 114 11.10 -2.65 -8.52
N VAL A 115 12.08 -3.56 -8.38
CA VAL A 115 12.86 -3.74 -7.14
C VAL A 115 13.52 -2.43 -6.69
N ASP A 116 13.97 -1.60 -7.62
CA ASP A 116 14.60 -0.31 -7.34
C ASP A 116 13.64 0.67 -6.68
N LEU A 117 12.44 0.86 -7.23
CA LEU A 117 11.43 1.75 -6.65
C LEU A 117 10.93 1.23 -5.31
N LEU A 118 10.74 -0.09 -5.18
CA LEU A 118 10.38 -0.69 -3.89
C LEU A 118 11.47 -0.43 -2.84
N ALA A 119 12.75 -0.45 -3.22
CA ALA A 119 13.84 -0.11 -2.31
C ALA A 119 13.77 1.36 -1.85
N ILE A 120 13.48 2.28 -2.77
CA ILE A 120 13.35 3.71 -2.47
C ILE A 120 12.18 3.94 -1.49
N PHE A 121 11.00 3.40 -1.77
CA PHE A 121 9.84 3.51 -0.87
C PHE A 121 10.11 2.95 0.52
N LEU A 122 10.86 1.84 0.63
CA LEU A 122 11.21 1.22 1.90
C LEU A 122 12.43 1.86 2.59
N GLY A 123 12.99 2.93 2.02
CA GLY A 123 14.15 3.64 2.57
C GLY A 123 15.39 2.75 2.72
N THR A 124 15.58 1.78 1.82
CA THR A 124 16.61 0.73 1.94
C THR A 124 17.32 0.47 0.62
N ASP A 125 18.39 -0.32 0.65
CA ASP A 125 19.17 -0.66 -0.55
C ASP A 125 18.53 -1.84 -1.28
N ARG A 126 18.67 -1.89 -2.62
CA ARG A 126 18.16 -3.00 -3.46
C ARG A 126 18.55 -4.38 -2.93
N LYS A 127 19.80 -4.55 -2.50
CA LYS A 127 20.32 -5.81 -1.92
C LYS A 127 19.52 -6.28 -0.70
N ARG A 128 18.98 -5.35 0.10
CA ARG A 128 18.18 -5.62 1.30
C ARG A 128 16.71 -5.93 0.98
N VAL A 129 16.24 -5.61 -0.23
CA VAL A 129 14.87 -5.90 -0.67
C VAL A 129 14.74 -7.36 -1.14
N TYR A 130 15.76 -7.96 -1.74
CA TYR A 130 15.69 -9.35 -2.21
C TYR A 130 15.34 -10.40 -1.13
N PRO A 131 15.92 -10.36 0.10
CA PRO A 131 15.48 -11.23 1.18
C PRO A 131 14.00 -11.06 1.55
N LEU A 132 13.50 -9.82 1.54
CA LEU A 132 12.08 -9.53 1.77
C LEU A 132 11.22 -10.14 0.66
N ILE A 133 11.58 -9.93 -0.62
CA ILE A 133 10.87 -10.52 -1.76
C ILE A 133 10.80 -12.05 -1.63
N ARG A 134 11.91 -12.71 -1.28
CA ARG A 134 11.93 -14.18 -1.06
C ARG A 134 11.00 -14.61 0.05
N ALA A 135 10.88 -13.83 1.13
CA ALA A 135 9.92 -14.11 2.20
C ALA A 135 8.48 -13.96 1.68
N LEU A 136 8.16 -12.88 0.97
CA LEU A 136 6.83 -12.66 0.37
C LEU A 136 6.45 -13.76 -0.63
N GLN A 137 7.41 -14.30 -1.38
CA GLN A 137 7.20 -15.41 -2.32
C GLN A 137 6.92 -16.72 -1.58
N ARG A 138 7.66 -17.01 -0.50
CA ARG A 138 7.45 -18.18 0.35
C ARG A 138 6.06 -18.15 1.00
N ASP A 139 5.58 -16.96 1.34
CA ASP A 139 4.26 -16.74 1.93
C ASP A 139 3.14 -16.63 0.88
N HIS A 140 3.46 -16.86 -0.41
CA HIS A 140 2.54 -16.77 -1.55
C HIS A 140 1.83 -15.41 -1.72
N LEU A 141 2.42 -14.34 -1.17
CA LEU A 141 1.89 -12.99 -1.25
C LEU A 141 2.26 -12.31 -2.58
N VAL A 142 3.39 -12.69 -3.18
CA VAL A 142 3.85 -12.17 -4.48
C VAL A 142 4.22 -13.31 -5.42
N MET A 143 4.14 -13.04 -6.72
CA MET A 143 4.58 -13.93 -7.78
C MET A 143 6.12 -14.04 -7.86
N PRO A 144 6.66 -15.02 -8.61
CA PRO A 144 8.04 -14.96 -9.08
C PRO A 144 8.35 -13.61 -9.74
N LEU A 145 9.59 -13.14 -9.59
CA LEU A 145 10.03 -11.87 -10.17
C LEU A 145 9.85 -11.87 -11.69
N VAL A 146 9.21 -10.83 -12.23
CA VAL A 146 8.88 -10.74 -13.66
C VAL A 146 9.80 -9.73 -14.35
N GLN A 147 10.48 -10.14 -15.42
CA GLN A 147 11.17 -9.22 -16.32
C GLN A 147 10.19 -8.79 -17.41
N VAL A 148 10.07 -7.48 -17.67
CA VAL A 148 9.09 -6.93 -18.63
C VAL A 148 9.75 -5.97 -19.61
N GLN A 149 10.56 -5.06 -19.07
CA GLN A 149 11.32 -4.04 -19.81
C GLN A 149 12.77 -4.06 -19.31
N PRO A 150 13.73 -3.42 -20.01
CA PRO A 150 15.09 -3.26 -19.49
C PRO A 150 15.11 -2.65 -18.08
N GLY A 151 16.02 -3.14 -17.22
CA GLY A 151 16.16 -2.71 -15.83
C GLY A 151 15.72 -3.76 -14.80
N ASP A 152 15.43 -3.31 -13.57
CA ASP A 152 15.10 -4.20 -12.45
C ASP A 152 13.79 -4.97 -12.66
N LYS A 153 13.73 -6.20 -12.16
CA LYS A 153 12.52 -7.04 -12.23
C LYS A 153 11.36 -6.44 -11.43
N TRP A 154 10.15 -6.81 -11.81
CA TRP A 154 8.91 -6.45 -11.12
C TRP A 154 8.60 -7.45 -9.99
N VAL A 155 8.21 -6.90 -8.84
CA VAL A 155 7.55 -7.60 -7.75
C VAL A 155 6.06 -7.37 -7.92
N VAL A 156 5.29 -8.45 -8.08
CA VAL A 156 3.86 -8.39 -8.40
C VAL A 156 3.09 -9.19 -7.35
N PRO A 157 2.11 -8.60 -6.65
CA PRO A 157 1.30 -9.33 -5.68
C PRO A 157 0.47 -10.43 -6.38
N THR A 158 0.26 -11.55 -5.70
CA THR A 158 -0.77 -12.51 -6.13
C THR A 158 -2.16 -11.89 -5.94
N GLY A 159 -3.19 -12.44 -6.58
CA GLY A 159 -4.58 -11.97 -6.35
C GLY A 159 -4.97 -12.04 -4.87
N ALA A 160 -4.62 -13.14 -4.20
CA ALA A 160 -4.84 -13.32 -2.76
C ALA A 160 -3.98 -12.38 -1.90
N GLY A 161 -2.73 -12.15 -2.30
CA GLY A 161 -1.83 -11.18 -1.67
C GLY A 161 -2.44 -9.78 -1.72
N ALA A 162 -2.78 -9.29 -2.92
CA ALA A 162 -3.41 -7.98 -3.09
C ALA A 162 -4.74 -7.88 -2.31
N ALA A 163 -5.62 -8.87 -2.41
CA ALA A 163 -6.91 -8.85 -1.73
C ALA A 163 -6.79 -8.69 -0.20
N SER A 164 -5.76 -9.29 0.40
CA SER A 164 -5.54 -9.23 1.86
C SER A 164 -5.20 -7.82 2.36
N TYR A 165 -4.67 -6.95 1.50
CA TYR A 165 -4.27 -5.59 1.87
C TYR A 165 -5.24 -4.52 1.36
N LEU A 166 -5.95 -4.80 0.27
CA LEU A 166 -7.00 -3.94 -0.26
C LEU A 166 -8.28 -4.07 0.57
N GLY A 167 -8.64 -5.27 1.04
CA GLY A 167 -9.93 -5.51 1.70
C GLY A 167 -11.05 -5.86 0.72
N TRP A 168 -10.76 -5.93 -0.58
CA TRP A 168 -11.64 -6.49 -1.61
C TRP A 168 -10.84 -7.36 -2.58
N ASN A 169 -11.52 -8.24 -3.31
CA ASN A 169 -10.88 -9.07 -4.32
C ASN A 169 -10.68 -8.29 -5.63
N PRO A 170 -9.43 -8.06 -6.09
CA PRO A 170 -9.22 -7.53 -7.42
C PRO A 170 -9.66 -8.57 -8.46
N TYR A 171 -10.64 -8.22 -9.30
CA TYR A 171 -11.25 -9.11 -10.29
C TYR A 171 -10.23 -9.77 -11.25
N THR A 172 -9.09 -9.11 -11.47
CA THR A 172 -8.02 -9.61 -12.31
C THR A 172 -6.70 -9.59 -11.54
N VAL A 173 -5.96 -10.71 -11.62
CA VAL A 173 -4.56 -10.75 -11.22
C VAL A 173 -3.79 -9.95 -12.26
N TRP A 174 -3.49 -8.70 -11.92
CA TRP A 174 -2.69 -7.85 -12.80
C TRP A 174 -1.31 -8.45 -13.00
N ARG A 175 -0.83 -8.39 -14.25
CA ARG A 175 0.55 -8.66 -14.61
C ARG A 175 1.04 -7.51 -15.48
N PRO A 176 2.24 -6.97 -15.23
CA PRO A 176 2.78 -5.89 -16.02
C PRO A 176 2.94 -6.36 -17.47
N ARG A 177 2.30 -5.65 -18.40
CA ARG A 177 2.50 -5.80 -19.84
C ARG A 177 3.47 -4.73 -20.29
N GLU A 178 4.25 -5.02 -21.33
CA GLU A 178 5.26 -4.08 -21.86
C GLU A 178 4.68 -2.69 -22.14
N LYS A 179 3.51 -2.63 -22.78
CA LYS A 179 2.82 -1.37 -23.10
C LYS A 179 2.38 -0.53 -21.88
N ASP A 180 2.16 -1.17 -20.71
CA ASP A 180 1.61 -0.49 -19.53
C ASP A 180 2.68 -0.31 -18.44
N ALA A 181 3.77 -1.10 -18.46
CA ALA A 181 4.81 -1.11 -17.44
C ALA A 181 5.53 0.24 -17.31
N GLY A 182 5.76 0.94 -18.43
CA GLY A 182 6.33 2.28 -18.43
C GLY A 182 5.46 3.28 -17.65
N HIS A 183 4.14 3.24 -17.88
CA HIS A 183 3.17 4.08 -17.19
C HIS A 183 3.13 3.80 -15.69
N TYR A 184 2.94 2.55 -15.29
CA TYR A 184 2.89 2.19 -13.87
C TYR A 184 4.19 2.51 -13.11
N ARG A 185 5.35 2.37 -13.77
CA ARG A 185 6.62 2.81 -13.20
C ARG A 185 6.61 4.33 -12.98
N ALA A 186 6.16 5.09 -13.98
CA ALA A 186 6.13 6.54 -13.90
C ALA A 186 5.14 7.04 -12.83
N VAL A 187 3.97 6.42 -12.67
CA VAL A 187 3.03 6.73 -11.59
C VAL A 187 3.65 6.46 -10.21
N ALA A 188 4.38 5.36 -10.05
CA ALA A 188 5.09 5.07 -8.79
C ALA A 188 6.21 6.09 -8.50
N GLN A 189 6.92 6.55 -9.53
CA GLN A 189 7.90 7.65 -9.42
C GLN A 189 7.21 8.98 -9.09
N ALA A 190 6.09 9.30 -9.71
CA ALA A 190 5.30 10.49 -9.41
C ALA A 190 4.83 10.50 -7.95
N ARG A 191 4.37 9.35 -7.43
CA ARG A 191 4.03 9.19 -6.01
C ARG A 191 5.20 9.53 -5.07
N LEU A 192 6.43 9.17 -5.45
CA LEU A 192 7.65 9.54 -4.72
C LEU A 192 7.95 11.05 -4.84
N ILE A 193 7.83 11.61 -6.03
CA ILE A 193 8.03 13.05 -6.30
C ILE A 193 7.11 13.90 -5.42
N VAL A 194 5.83 13.54 -5.32
CA VAL A 194 4.85 14.28 -4.51
C VAL A 194 4.92 13.96 -3.01
N GLY A 195 5.86 13.11 -2.58
CA GLY A 195 6.03 12.75 -1.18
C GLY A 195 4.91 11.89 -0.58
N ALA A 196 4.00 11.36 -1.39
CA ALA A 196 2.83 10.61 -0.96
C ALA A 196 3.15 9.13 -0.65
N THR A 197 4.19 8.90 0.16
CA THR A 197 4.62 7.55 0.56
C THR A 197 3.69 6.92 1.61
N ASP A 198 2.98 7.76 2.36
CA ASP A 198 2.02 7.31 3.37
C ASP A 198 0.71 6.87 2.72
N ARG A 199 0.07 5.86 3.30
CA ARG A 199 -1.19 5.30 2.78
C ARG A 199 -2.32 6.32 2.84
N GLU A 200 -2.38 7.10 3.92
CA GLU A 200 -3.45 8.08 4.13
C GLU A 200 -3.32 9.30 3.22
N ALA A 201 -2.11 9.55 2.70
CA ALA A 201 -1.83 10.63 1.77
C ALA A 201 -1.93 10.22 0.30
N TRP A 202 -2.40 8.99 0.00
CA TRP A 202 -2.46 8.47 -1.36
C TRP A 202 -3.70 7.61 -1.64
N VAL A 203 -4.41 7.92 -2.72
CA VAL A 203 -5.47 7.07 -3.28
C VAL A 203 -5.00 6.57 -4.64
N SER A 204 -4.81 5.26 -4.76
CA SER A 204 -4.32 4.64 -6.00
C SER A 204 -5.37 4.60 -7.12
N GLU A 205 -4.94 4.63 -8.38
CA GLU A 205 -5.81 4.32 -9.54
C GLU A 205 -6.64 3.04 -9.30
N ARG A 206 -6.05 2.02 -8.67
CA ARG A 206 -6.74 0.77 -8.35
C ARG A 206 -7.93 0.99 -7.39
N GLN A 207 -7.73 1.77 -6.34
CA GLN A 207 -8.79 2.17 -5.42
C GLN A 207 -9.85 2.98 -6.17
N LEU A 208 -9.44 3.96 -6.98
CA LEU A 208 -10.36 4.80 -7.76
C LEU A 208 -11.22 3.97 -8.73
N ARG A 209 -10.62 3.01 -9.45
CA ARG A 209 -11.36 2.08 -10.32
C ARG A 209 -12.33 1.21 -9.53
N HIS A 210 -11.92 0.73 -8.36
CA HIS A 210 -12.78 -0.09 -7.50
C HIS A 210 -14.01 0.70 -7.04
N GLU A 211 -13.81 1.93 -6.56
CA GLU A 211 -14.87 2.82 -6.11
C GLU A 211 -15.81 3.21 -7.25
N ALA A 212 -15.27 3.56 -8.43
CA ALA A 212 -16.07 3.88 -9.60
C ALA A 212 -16.94 2.69 -10.02
N ALA A 213 -16.38 1.48 -10.08
CA ALA A 213 -17.15 0.27 -10.38
C ALA A 213 -18.22 -0.01 -9.31
N ALA A 214 -17.94 0.25 -8.04
CA ALA A 214 -18.93 0.11 -6.96
C ALA A 214 -20.07 1.14 -7.09
N ARG A 215 -19.78 2.39 -7.46
CA ARG A 215 -20.79 3.43 -7.72
C ARG A 215 -21.71 3.03 -8.89
N VAL A 216 -21.14 2.58 -10.01
CA VAL A 216 -21.92 2.11 -11.18
C VAL A 216 -22.85 0.96 -10.79
N ARG A 217 -22.38 -0.02 -10.00
CA ARG A 217 -23.22 -1.14 -9.54
C ARG A 217 -24.37 -0.70 -8.66
N ARG A 218 -24.15 0.26 -7.76
CA ARG A 218 -25.23 0.83 -6.91
C ARG A 218 -26.29 1.55 -7.75
N ASN A 219 -25.85 2.26 -8.80
CA ASN A 219 -26.75 3.07 -9.64
C ASN A 219 -27.51 2.25 -10.71
N ARG A 220 -27.12 0.99 -10.95
CA ARG A 220 -27.77 0.09 -11.94
C ARG A 220 -29.22 -0.31 -11.61
N GLY A 221 -29.82 0.24 -10.55
CA GLY A 221 -31.28 0.24 -10.37
C GLY A 221 -32.04 1.03 -11.45
N HIS A 222 -31.39 1.91 -12.22
CA HIS A 222 -31.99 2.67 -13.32
C HIS A 222 -31.10 2.66 -14.57
N ARG A 223 -31.48 1.84 -15.56
CA ARG A 223 -31.10 1.89 -17.00
C ARG A 223 -29.60 1.85 -17.38
N GLY A 224 -29.20 0.83 -18.13
CA GLY A 224 -28.07 0.98 -19.08
C GLY A 224 -27.27 -0.29 -19.37
N ARG A 225 -27.57 -0.89 -20.53
CA ARG A 225 -26.94 -2.06 -21.17
C ARG A 225 -25.58 -1.74 -21.84
N SER A 226 -24.82 -0.77 -21.36
CA SER A 226 -23.47 -0.51 -21.89
C SER A 226 -22.44 -1.38 -21.15
N GLY A 227 -21.69 -2.18 -21.91
CA GLY A 227 -20.65 -3.09 -21.41
C GLY A 227 -19.41 -2.41 -20.82
N ASP A 228 -19.44 -1.09 -20.59
CA ASP A 228 -18.38 -0.37 -19.90
C ASP A 228 -18.64 -0.38 -18.38
N PRO A 229 -17.82 -1.12 -17.59
CA PRO A 229 -17.97 -1.16 -16.14
C PRO A 229 -17.75 0.19 -15.44
N LEU A 230 -17.19 1.20 -16.15
CA LEU A 230 -16.94 2.55 -15.63
C LEU A 230 -17.85 3.62 -16.24
N GLY A 231 -18.71 3.27 -17.20
CA GLY A 231 -19.65 4.21 -17.83
C GLY A 231 -18.99 5.43 -18.49
N GLY A 232 -17.76 5.30 -18.98
CA GLY A 232 -16.99 6.39 -19.58
C GLY A 232 -16.37 7.39 -18.59
N ALA A 233 -16.42 7.12 -17.29
CA ALA A 233 -15.82 8.00 -16.29
C ALA A 233 -14.29 8.00 -16.36
N HIS A 234 -13.69 9.19 -16.42
CA HIS A 234 -12.25 9.38 -16.35
C HIS A 234 -11.71 8.99 -14.96
N ILE A 235 -10.64 8.19 -14.93
CA ILE A 235 -9.96 7.77 -13.70
C ILE A 235 -8.54 8.32 -13.70
N HIS A 236 -8.19 9.05 -12.65
CA HIS A 236 -6.84 9.56 -12.43
C HIS A 236 -5.84 8.45 -12.11
N ASP A 237 -4.56 8.70 -12.39
CA ASP A 237 -3.46 7.81 -12.01
C ASP A 237 -3.26 7.72 -10.49
N GLY A 238 -3.69 8.75 -9.78
CA GLY A 238 -3.82 8.75 -8.34
C GLY A 238 -4.44 10.04 -7.82
N ARG A 239 -4.70 10.07 -6.52
CA ARG A 239 -4.90 11.31 -5.76
C ARG A 239 -3.92 11.35 -4.61
N PHE A 240 -3.44 12.52 -4.26
CA PHE A 240 -2.54 12.67 -3.14
C PHE A 240 -2.90 13.88 -2.28
N LEU A 241 -2.63 13.77 -0.99
CA LEU A 241 -2.72 14.89 -0.05
C LEU A 241 -1.32 15.48 0.09
N GLY A 242 -1.14 16.75 -0.28
CA GLY A 242 0.18 17.35 -0.29
C GLY A 242 0.19 18.81 -0.72
N VAL A 243 1.39 19.34 -0.93
CA VAL A 243 1.63 20.71 -1.33
C VAL A 243 2.10 20.74 -2.79
N VAL A 244 1.42 21.52 -3.63
CA VAL A 244 1.89 21.88 -4.98
C VAL A 244 1.90 23.40 -5.08
N ASN A 245 3.04 23.98 -5.45
CA ASN A 245 3.21 25.44 -5.57
C ASN A 245 2.71 26.23 -4.34
N GLY A 246 2.98 25.72 -3.14
CA GLY A 246 2.59 26.35 -1.88
C GLY A 246 1.14 26.11 -1.44
N ILE A 247 0.35 25.38 -2.22
CA ILE A 247 -1.07 25.10 -1.93
C ILE A 247 -1.21 23.67 -1.39
N TYR A 248 -1.61 23.57 -0.12
CA TYR A 248 -1.89 22.31 0.54
C TYR A 248 -3.33 21.83 0.27
N GLY A 249 -3.50 20.56 -0.09
CA GLY A 249 -4.80 19.95 -0.22
C GLY A 249 -4.75 18.62 -0.94
N TRP A 250 -5.93 18.09 -1.28
CA TRP A 250 -6.03 16.92 -2.13
C TRP A 250 -5.88 17.30 -3.59
N TRP A 251 -4.97 16.63 -4.30
CA TRP A 251 -4.69 16.84 -5.70
C TRP A 251 -5.02 15.58 -6.50
N ALA A 252 -5.63 15.77 -7.66
CA ALA A 252 -5.64 14.75 -8.70
C ALA A 252 -4.27 14.71 -9.40
N LEU A 253 -3.81 13.51 -9.76
CA LEU A 253 -2.55 13.31 -10.47
C LEU A 253 -2.80 12.63 -11.82
N GLU A 254 -2.15 13.17 -12.85
CA GLU A 254 -2.01 12.56 -14.17
C GLU A 254 -0.54 12.50 -14.56
N VAL A 255 -0.13 11.39 -15.16
CA VAL A 255 1.21 11.20 -15.71
C VAL A 255 1.09 10.90 -17.20
N GLU A 256 1.68 11.74 -18.04
CA GLU A 256 1.65 11.55 -19.48
C GLU A 256 3.04 11.27 -20.03
N LEU A 257 3.18 10.11 -20.68
CA LEU A 257 4.46 9.64 -21.21
C LEU A 257 4.58 9.82 -22.73
N THR A 258 3.47 9.99 -23.43
CA THR A 258 3.44 10.00 -24.88
C THR A 258 2.58 11.13 -25.41
N ALA A 259 3.02 11.77 -26.48
CA ALA A 259 2.24 12.82 -27.10
C ALA A 259 0.94 12.23 -27.70
N LYS A 260 -0.19 12.83 -27.35
CA LYS A 260 -1.49 12.52 -27.95
C LYS A 260 -1.76 13.50 -29.09
N SER A 261 -2.63 13.11 -30.02
CA SER A 261 -3.19 14.06 -30.98
C SER A 261 -3.92 15.19 -30.25
N ALA A 262 -4.01 16.38 -30.85
CA ALA A 262 -4.64 17.54 -30.23
C ALA A 262 -6.05 17.23 -29.69
N ARG A 263 -6.89 16.58 -30.51
CA ARG A 263 -8.24 16.15 -30.12
C ARG A 263 -8.24 15.21 -28.92
N ASN A 264 -7.34 14.23 -28.89
CA ASN A 264 -7.29 13.26 -27.79
C ASN A 264 -6.76 13.91 -26.49
N MET A 265 -5.85 14.87 -26.61
CA MET A 265 -5.37 15.63 -25.45
C MET A 265 -6.47 16.54 -24.89
N ASP A 266 -7.24 17.20 -25.76
CA ASP A 266 -8.37 18.04 -25.34
C ASP A 266 -9.42 17.20 -24.58
N ILE A 267 -9.77 16.02 -25.09
CA ILE A 267 -10.69 15.08 -24.41
C ILE A 267 -10.13 14.62 -23.06
N ALA A 268 -8.86 14.20 -23.03
CA ALA A 268 -8.22 13.71 -21.81
C ALA A 268 -8.17 14.79 -20.72
N LEU A 269 -7.76 16.01 -21.08
CA LEU A 269 -7.64 17.11 -20.12
C LEU A 269 -9.01 17.56 -19.59
N GLN A 270 -10.02 17.67 -20.46
CA GLN A 270 -11.39 17.97 -20.01
C GLN A 270 -11.94 16.88 -19.09
N GLY A 271 -11.70 15.61 -19.42
CA GLY A 271 -12.08 14.46 -18.59
C GLY A 271 -11.42 14.50 -17.20
N ALA A 272 -10.13 14.78 -17.15
CA ALA A 272 -9.38 14.91 -15.91
C ALA A 272 -9.92 16.05 -15.03
N ILE A 273 -10.10 17.26 -15.58
CA ILE A 273 -10.61 18.39 -14.81
C ILE A 273 -12.02 18.10 -14.28
N ARG A 274 -12.92 17.57 -15.11
CA ARG A 274 -14.29 17.23 -14.68
C ARG A 274 -14.29 16.16 -13.58
N SER A 275 -13.45 15.14 -13.71
CA SER A 275 -13.34 14.06 -12.70
C SER A 275 -12.76 14.56 -11.38
N ALA A 276 -11.76 15.45 -11.43
CA ALA A 276 -11.18 16.05 -10.24
C ALA A 276 -12.20 16.93 -9.48
N ARG A 277 -13.01 17.71 -10.21
CA ARG A 277 -14.09 18.53 -9.61
C ARG A 277 -15.19 17.72 -8.97
N ALA A 278 -15.56 16.60 -9.60
CA ALA A 278 -16.60 15.70 -9.10
C ALA A 278 -16.06 14.69 -8.06
N ALA A 279 -14.82 14.88 -7.60
CA ALA A 279 -14.21 13.96 -6.64
C ALA A 279 -14.91 14.04 -5.28
N GLU A 280 -15.25 12.87 -4.77
CA GLU A 280 -15.80 12.65 -3.43
C GLU A 280 -14.99 11.54 -2.74
N PRO A 281 -14.92 11.51 -1.40
CA PRO A 281 -15.58 12.43 -0.46
C PRO A 281 -14.82 13.74 -0.21
N ALA A 282 -13.51 13.78 -0.48
CA ALA A 282 -12.71 14.99 -0.33
C ALA A 282 -12.68 15.76 -1.66
N PRO A 283 -13.02 17.07 -1.67
CA PRO A 283 -12.86 17.89 -2.86
C PRO A 283 -11.37 18.06 -3.18
N MET A 284 -11.03 18.05 -4.47
CA MET A 284 -9.67 18.33 -4.91
C MET A 284 -9.44 19.84 -5.01
N VAL A 285 -8.30 20.32 -4.50
CA VAL A 285 -7.86 21.72 -4.68
C VAL A 285 -7.29 21.96 -6.08
N GLY A 286 -6.92 20.89 -6.78
CA GLY A 286 -6.36 21.02 -8.12
C GLY A 286 -6.02 19.70 -8.81
N LEU A 287 -5.44 19.86 -10.00
CA LEU A 287 -4.93 18.78 -10.85
C LEU A 287 -3.45 19.06 -11.16
N LEU A 288 -2.59 18.12 -10.79
CA LEU A 288 -1.18 18.09 -11.18
C LEU A 288 -1.00 17.15 -12.37
N TYR A 289 -0.47 17.68 -13.47
CA TYR A 289 -0.21 16.96 -14.71
C TYR A 289 1.30 16.87 -14.96
N LEU A 290 1.90 15.71 -14.76
CA LEU A 290 3.33 15.50 -14.97
C LEU A 290 3.60 14.97 -16.37
N CYS A 291 4.37 15.71 -17.16
CA CYS A 291 4.67 15.39 -18.56
C CYS A 291 6.11 14.89 -18.70
N ARG A 292 6.31 13.75 -19.37
CA ARG A 292 7.64 13.29 -19.78
C ARG A 292 8.01 13.90 -21.13
N GLY A 293 9.11 14.65 -21.16
CA GLY A 293 9.62 15.30 -22.37
C GLY A 293 8.84 16.55 -22.81
N SER A 294 9.54 17.40 -23.56
CA SER A 294 9.03 18.71 -23.97
C SER A 294 7.84 18.64 -24.93
N ASP A 295 7.77 17.61 -25.78
CA ASP A 295 6.71 17.44 -26.79
C ASP A 295 5.35 17.17 -26.14
N VAL A 296 5.34 16.30 -25.12
CA VAL A 296 4.14 16.01 -24.32
C VAL A 296 3.67 17.27 -23.61
N ARG A 297 4.59 17.98 -22.95
CA ARG A 297 4.30 19.21 -22.23
C ARG A 297 3.68 20.26 -23.16
N ARG A 298 4.26 20.50 -24.34
CA ARG A 298 3.68 21.43 -25.34
C ARG A 298 2.28 21.01 -25.76
N GLY A 299 2.02 19.71 -25.91
CA GLY A 299 0.69 19.19 -26.20
C GLY A 299 -0.34 19.53 -25.11
N VAL A 300 0.03 19.34 -23.84
CA VAL A 300 -0.83 19.65 -22.68
C VAL A 300 -1.03 21.16 -22.53
N ASP A 301 0.03 21.96 -22.67
CA ASP A 301 -0.04 23.43 -22.65
C ASP A 301 -0.98 23.95 -23.75
N ALA A 302 -0.87 23.41 -24.97
CA ALA A 302 -1.74 23.78 -26.07
C ALA A 302 -3.21 23.39 -25.81
N ALA A 303 -3.45 22.22 -25.21
CA ALA A 303 -4.79 21.80 -24.82
C ALA A 303 -5.39 22.68 -23.71
N ARG A 304 -4.57 23.11 -22.74
CA ARG A 304 -4.96 24.07 -21.70
C ARG A 304 -5.48 25.37 -22.30
N LEU A 305 -4.81 25.91 -23.31
CA LEU A 305 -5.22 27.15 -23.98
C LEU A 305 -6.56 27.00 -24.73
N ARG A 306 -6.87 25.79 -25.20
CA ARG A 306 -8.12 25.43 -25.88
C ARG A 306 -9.25 25.00 -24.95
N LEU A 307 -9.04 24.97 -23.63
CA LEU A 307 -10.08 24.56 -22.69
C LEU A 307 -11.32 25.45 -22.81
N PRO A 308 -12.53 24.87 -22.77
CA PRO A 308 -13.75 25.64 -22.62
C PRO A 308 -13.68 26.59 -21.41
N THR A 309 -14.28 27.78 -21.51
CA THR A 309 -14.17 28.83 -20.49
C THR A 309 -14.58 28.33 -19.10
N GLU A 310 -15.62 27.51 -19.01
CA GLU A 310 -16.13 26.91 -17.78
C GLU A 310 -15.19 25.89 -17.12
N LEU A 311 -14.19 25.40 -17.85
CA LEU A 311 -13.13 24.53 -17.34
C LEU A 311 -11.81 25.26 -17.13
N ARG A 312 -11.66 26.46 -17.70
CA ARG A 312 -10.48 27.31 -17.56
C ARG A 312 -10.54 28.16 -16.30
N ASN A 313 -11.74 28.67 -15.99
CA ASN A 313 -11.98 29.63 -14.90
C ASN A 313 -12.82 28.97 -13.80
N ILE A 314 -12.24 27.97 -13.13
CA ILE A 314 -12.89 27.30 -12.01
C ILE A 314 -12.37 27.92 -10.73
N ASP A 315 -13.25 28.58 -9.97
CA ASP A 315 -12.88 29.22 -8.71
C ASP A 315 -12.28 28.22 -7.72
N GLY A 316 -11.12 28.57 -7.17
CA GLY A 316 -10.41 27.76 -6.19
C GLY A 316 -9.81 26.44 -6.70
N PHE A 317 -9.89 26.16 -8.01
CA PHE A 317 -9.29 24.96 -8.60
C PHE A 317 -8.00 25.30 -9.36
N VAL A 318 -6.91 24.67 -8.97
CA VAL A 318 -5.59 24.94 -9.51
C VAL A 318 -5.20 23.89 -10.54
N PHE A 319 -4.73 24.32 -11.70
CA PHE A 319 -4.19 23.42 -12.72
C PHE A 319 -2.69 23.64 -12.91
N GLU A 320 -1.92 22.62 -12.59
CA GLU A 320 -0.45 22.64 -12.63
C GLU A 320 0.12 21.64 -13.62
N ILE A 321 1.10 22.08 -14.39
CA ILE A 321 1.81 21.25 -15.38
C ILE A 321 3.28 21.18 -14.96
N GLY A 322 3.74 19.98 -14.63
CA GLY A 322 5.11 19.72 -14.21
C GLY A 322 5.94 18.98 -15.26
N ASP A 323 7.25 19.19 -15.22
CA ASP A 323 8.21 18.40 -15.97
C ASP A 323 8.57 17.15 -15.14
N PHE A 324 8.13 15.99 -15.61
CA PHE A 324 8.33 14.73 -14.92
C PHE A 324 9.81 14.40 -14.72
N ASP A 325 10.62 14.55 -15.78
CA ASP A 325 12.00 14.07 -15.77
C ASP A 325 12.88 14.98 -14.91
N ARG A 326 12.63 16.30 -14.96
CA ARG A 326 13.25 17.27 -14.06
C ARG A 326 12.92 16.96 -12.60
N HIS A 327 11.63 16.83 -12.26
CA HIS A 327 11.23 16.57 -10.88
C HIS A 327 11.73 15.22 -10.37
N TRP A 328 11.81 14.21 -11.23
CA TRP A 328 12.40 12.92 -10.87
C TRP A 328 13.90 13.03 -10.58
N THR A 329 14.63 13.83 -11.37
CA THR A 329 16.06 14.09 -11.15
C THR A 329 16.28 14.82 -9.81
N GLU A 330 15.54 15.89 -9.57
CA GLU A 330 15.56 16.65 -8.32
C GLU A 330 15.26 15.76 -7.10
N PHE A 331 14.26 14.89 -7.22
CA PHE A 331 13.94 13.90 -6.19
C PHE A 331 15.12 12.96 -5.91
N LEU A 332 15.77 12.43 -6.95
CA LEU A 332 16.89 11.50 -6.79
C LEU A 332 18.12 12.16 -6.16
N ASP A 333 18.41 13.41 -6.53
CA ASP A 333 19.51 14.18 -5.96
C ASP A 333 19.29 14.43 -4.47
N HIS A 334 18.08 14.87 -4.11
CA HIS A 334 17.69 15.06 -2.71
C HIS A 334 17.71 13.73 -1.93
N TYR A 335 17.15 12.66 -2.50
CA TYR A 335 17.13 11.34 -1.88
C TYR A 335 18.55 10.82 -1.62
N THR A 336 19.44 10.93 -2.61
CA THR A 336 20.83 10.46 -2.50
C THR A 336 21.59 11.24 -1.43
N THR A 337 21.49 12.57 -1.45
CA THR A 337 22.09 13.45 -0.45
C THR A 337 21.65 13.07 0.97
N ARG A 338 20.34 12.88 1.18
CA ARG A 338 19.77 12.46 2.47
C ARG A 338 20.30 11.10 2.92
N ARG A 339 20.40 10.13 2.00
CA ARG A 339 20.92 8.78 2.31
C ARG A 339 22.40 8.77 2.67
N GLU A 340 23.19 9.61 2.02
CA GLU A 340 24.59 9.78 2.39
C GLU A 340 24.74 10.41 3.77
N ALA A 341 23.94 11.44 4.09
CA ALA A 341 23.93 12.06 5.41
C ALA A 341 23.56 11.05 6.50
N GLU A 342 22.48 10.27 6.33
CA GLU A 342 22.08 9.20 7.25
C GLU A 342 23.21 8.16 7.45
N LYS A 343 23.91 7.80 6.37
CA LYS A 343 25.03 6.85 6.43
C LYS A 343 26.20 7.43 7.22
N ARG A 344 26.57 8.69 6.98
CA ARG A 344 27.65 9.39 7.71
C ARG A 344 27.32 9.51 9.20
N GLU A 345 26.08 9.85 9.53
CA GLU A 345 25.61 9.95 10.91
C GLU A 345 25.67 8.59 11.63
N ARG A 346 25.18 7.52 10.99
CA ARG A 346 25.31 6.15 11.53
C ARG A 346 26.76 5.73 11.75
N MET A 347 27.66 6.10 10.84
CA MET A 347 29.09 5.83 11.00
C MET A 347 29.70 6.60 12.17
N ARG A 348 29.30 7.86 12.37
CA ARG A 348 29.74 8.71 13.50
C ARG A 348 29.24 8.19 14.84
N ASN A 349 28.02 7.66 14.87
CA ASN A 349 27.37 7.16 16.09
C ASN A 349 27.62 5.67 16.36
N ASN A 350 28.51 5.02 15.59
CA ASN A 350 28.85 3.61 15.82
C ASN A 350 29.73 3.46 17.07
N PRO A 351 29.23 2.83 18.17
CA PRO A 351 29.96 2.70 19.42
C PRO A 351 31.24 1.86 19.30
N LEU A 352 31.34 0.97 18.30
CA LEU A 352 32.53 0.17 18.04
C LEU A 352 33.74 1.00 17.55
N ARG A 353 33.54 2.27 17.16
CA ARG A 353 34.63 3.21 16.85
C ARG A 353 35.03 4.11 18.02
N ARG A 354 34.31 4.04 19.15
CA ARG A 354 34.60 4.80 20.38
C ARG A 354 35.36 3.99 21.43
N LEU A 355 35.82 2.79 21.09
CA LEU A 355 36.76 2.09 21.97
C LEU A 355 38.10 2.83 21.91
N PRO A 356 38.64 3.31 23.05
CA PRO A 356 39.99 3.87 23.06
C PRO A 356 40.95 2.82 22.53
N ALA A 357 41.94 3.27 21.74
CA ALA A 357 43.01 2.40 21.30
C ALA A 357 43.59 1.68 22.53
N PRO A 358 43.85 0.36 22.47
CA PRO A 358 44.45 -0.35 23.58
C PRO A 358 45.73 0.38 23.97
N THR A 359 45.79 0.85 25.21
CA THR A 359 46.99 1.44 25.79
C THR A 359 48.12 0.42 25.59
N PRO A 360 49.25 0.79 24.97
CA PRO A 360 50.35 -0.14 24.81
C PRO A 360 50.79 -0.62 26.20
N SER A 361 50.68 -1.92 26.46
CA SER A 361 51.21 -2.50 27.67
C SER A 361 52.73 -2.31 27.64
N LEU A 362 53.23 -1.49 28.56
CA LEU A 362 54.65 -1.46 28.86
C LEU A 362 54.96 -2.78 29.58
N ASP A 363 55.37 -3.78 28.80
CA ASP A 363 55.93 -5.01 29.32
C ASP A 363 57.30 -4.69 29.96
N HIS A 364 57.28 -4.50 31.27
CA HIS A 364 58.47 -4.57 32.10
C HIS A 364 58.91 -6.04 32.20
N HIS A 365 59.73 -6.49 31.25
CA HIS A 365 60.54 -7.68 31.46
C HIS A 365 61.63 -7.38 32.50
N SER A 366 61.33 -7.71 33.76
CA SER A 366 62.33 -7.88 34.81
C SER A 366 63.24 -9.05 34.46
N ALA A 367 64.49 -8.74 34.11
CA ALA A 367 65.58 -9.70 34.01
C ALA A 367 65.98 -10.15 35.42
N GLY A 368 65.52 -11.33 35.83
CA GLY A 368 66.04 -12.05 36.98
C GLY A 368 67.41 -12.64 36.67
N GLY A 369 68.48 -11.91 37.00
CA GLY A 369 69.83 -12.42 37.02
C GLY A 369 70.03 -13.42 38.16
N ARG A 370 70.37 -14.67 37.82
CA ARG A 370 70.94 -15.65 38.75
C ARG A 370 72.43 -15.35 38.93
N THR A 371 72.88 -15.18 40.17
CA THR A 371 74.27 -15.39 40.58
C THR A 371 74.34 -16.50 41.62
N ARG A 372 75.51 -17.13 41.64
CA ARG A 372 75.92 -18.36 42.32
C ARG A 372 75.74 -18.37 43.82
#